data_AF-A0A2E5X685-F1
#
_entry.id   AF-A0A2E5X685-F1
#
_cell.length_a   1.000
_cell.length_b   1.000
_cell.length_c   1.000
_cell.angle_alpha   90.00
_cell.angle_beta   90.00
_cell.angle_gamma   90.00
#
_symmetry.space_group_name_H-M   'P 1'
#
loop_
_entity.id
_entity.type
_entity.pdbx_description
1 polymer ?
#
loop_
_entity_poly.entity_id
_entity_poly.type
_entity_poly.pdbx_seq_one_letter_code
_entity_poly.pdbx_strand_id
1 'polypeptide(L)'
;MERGLAGFLAGPGLGAAGGHPLHHGRVRLHLHPSRPPHPGRSLPMNTLRLAVVSCLFLGCSPFAPGTVGTLGGVAIAWLLRHQQPYLLWIVVCALIIYLVGRSLGTWAEAHAGKDPGIFVLDEVIGYLITVAWTGAPSPLTLIVAFFVFRFFDIFKPPLARRMEKIGGGDGILLDDVVSGFYGLILVMLPLRLFVDLPWSLSPGGGG
;
A
#
# COMPACT_ATOMS: atom_id res chain seq x y z
N MET A 1 -52.48 -1.97 39.80
CA MET A 1 -53.42 -2.87 40.48
C MET A 1 -54.36 -3.39 39.40
N GLU A 2 -54.04 -4.54 38.79
CA GLU A 2 -54.96 -5.51 38.16
C GLU A 2 -54.12 -6.69 37.62
N ARG A 3 -54.70 -7.90 37.69
CA ARG A 3 -54.07 -9.23 37.61
C ARG A 3 -54.53 -9.98 36.33
N GLY A 4 -53.77 -11.01 35.92
CA GLY A 4 -54.20 -12.08 34.99
C GLY A 4 -53.05 -12.58 34.10
N LEU A 5 -52.24 -13.63 34.35
CA LEU A 5 -52.42 -15.07 34.65
C LEU A 5 -52.84 -15.96 33.46
N ALA A 6 -51.85 -16.67 32.87
CA ALA A 6 -51.90 -17.98 32.20
C ALA A 6 -50.43 -18.37 31.88
N GLY A 7 -49.81 -19.50 32.25
CA GLY A 7 -50.25 -20.90 32.41
C GLY A 7 -49.36 -21.78 31.49
N PHE A 8 -48.11 -22.07 31.87
CA PHE A 8 -47.56 -23.41 32.22
C PHE A 8 -48.19 -24.63 31.52
N LEU A 9 -47.44 -25.31 30.64
CA LEU A 9 -47.47 -26.78 30.51
C LEU A 9 -46.08 -27.32 30.14
N ALA A 10 -45.67 -28.31 30.92
CA ALA A 10 -44.44 -29.08 30.83
C ALA A 10 -44.62 -30.36 29.97
N GLY A 11 -43.50 -30.96 29.56
CA GLY A 11 -43.45 -32.32 29.03
C GLY A 11 -42.01 -32.83 28.84
N PRO A 12 -41.52 -33.80 29.64
CA PRO A 12 -40.19 -34.40 29.53
C PRO A 12 -40.22 -35.74 28.77
N GLY A 13 -39.09 -36.13 28.17
CA GLY A 13 -38.88 -37.45 27.57
C GLY A 13 -37.46 -37.97 27.82
N LEU A 14 -37.36 -38.95 28.71
CA LEU A 14 -36.17 -39.70 29.13
C LEU A 14 -36.06 -41.05 28.39
N GLY A 15 -34.83 -41.57 28.27
CA GLY A 15 -34.49 -42.98 28.00
C GLY A 15 -33.76 -43.18 26.66
N ALA A 16 -32.68 -43.96 26.50
CA ALA A 16 -32.02 -44.98 27.32
C ALA A 16 -30.58 -45.15 26.75
N ALA A 17 -29.53 -45.24 27.58
CA ALA A 17 -28.83 -46.47 28.01
C ALA A 17 -27.87 -47.15 26.99
N GLY A 18 -26.59 -47.27 27.39
CA GLY A 18 -25.79 -48.49 27.21
C GLY A 18 -24.59 -48.44 26.26
N GLY A 19 -23.37 -48.59 26.81
CA GLY A 19 -22.19 -49.04 26.05
C GLY A 19 -20.82 -48.61 26.61
N HIS A 20 -20.19 -49.48 27.42
CA HIS A 20 -18.80 -49.42 27.93
C HIS A 20 -17.74 -49.67 26.81
N PRO A 21 -16.41 -49.59 27.05
CA PRO A 21 -15.45 -48.93 26.17
C PRO A 21 -14.53 -49.95 25.45
N LEU A 22 -13.98 -49.59 24.30
CA LEU A 22 -12.93 -50.40 23.66
C LEU A 22 -11.63 -49.61 23.54
N HIS A 23 -10.68 -50.05 24.37
CA HIS A 23 -9.26 -49.79 24.26
C HIS A 23 -8.74 -50.20 22.87
N HIS A 24 -8.26 -49.22 22.11
CA HIS A 24 -7.33 -49.47 21.02
C HIS A 24 -6.08 -48.62 21.20
N GLY A 25 -5.03 -49.28 21.67
CA GLY A 25 -3.67 -48.76 21.61
C GLY A 25 -3.25 -48.58 20.16
N ARG A 26 -2.80 -47.36 19.83
CA ARG A 26 -1.99 -47.10 18.64
C ARG A 26 -0.74 -46.32 19.05
N VAL A 27 0.36 -47.06 19.05
CA VAL A 27 1.74 -46.72 18.69
C VAL A 27 2.03 -45.21 18.58
N ARG A 28 2.74 -44.68 19.57
CA ARG A 28 3.35 -43.35 19.55
C ARG A 28 4.59 -43.41 18.64
N LEU A 29 4.47 -43.03 17.37
CA LEU A 29 5.61 -42.86 16.48
C LEU A 29 6.47 -41.70 17.03
N HIS A 30 7.62 -42.02 17.62
CA HIS A 30 8.64 -41.03 17.97
C HIS A 30 9.26 -40.50 16.67
N LEU A 31 8.68 -39.42 16.13
CA LEU A 31 9.29 -38.66 15.04
C LEU A 31 10.54 -37.97 15.57
N HIS A 32 11.70 -38.44 15.12
CA HIS A 32 12.99 -37.80 15.33
C HIS A 32 12.94 -36.40 14.69
N PRO A 33 13.24 -35.30 15.43
CA PRO A 33 13.26 -33.98 14.83
C PRO A 33 14.40 -33.93 13.81
N SER A 34 14.04 -33.63 12.56
CA SER A 34 14.99 -33.31 11.49
C SER A 34 15.82 -32.11 11.92
N ARG A 35 17.16 -32.22 11.85
CA ARG A 35 18.08 -31.11 12.12
C ARG A 35 17.73 -29.92 11.21
N PRO A 36 17.75 -28.66 11.70
CA PRO A 36 17.57 -27.51 10.84
C PRO A 36 18.75 -27.40 9.86
N PRO A 37 18.51 -27.07 8.58
CA PRO A 37 19.58 -26.84 7.62
C PRO A 37 20.41 -25.61 8.04
N HIS A 38 21.73 -25.70 7.88
CA HIS A 38 22.65 -24.58 8.13
C HIS A 38 22.32 -23.39 7.21
N PRO A 39 22.35 -22.14 7.72
CA PRO A 39 22.10 -20.96 6.90
C PRO A 39 23.33 -20.65 6.05
N GLY A 40 23.33 -21.13 4.81
CA GLY A 40 24.15 -20.53 3.76
C GLY A 40 23.67 -19.11 3.50
N ARG A 41 24.57 -18.13 3.47
CA ARG A 41 24.26 -16.75 3.07
C ARG A 41 23.90 -16.70 1.57
N SER A 42 22.68 -17.09 1.22
CA SER A 42 21.97 -16.47 0.11
C SER A 42 21.73 -15.00 0.50
N LEU A 43 21.87 -14.03 -0.41
CA LEU A 43 21.10 -12.79 -0.19
C LEU A 43 19.66 -13.24 0.02
N PRO A 44 19.07 -13.06 1.21
CA PRO A 44 17.81 -13.71 1.53
C PRO A 44 16.82 -13.14 0.53
N MET A 45 16.13 -13.93 -0.28
CA MET A 45 15.13 -13.42 -1.24
C MET A 45 14.14 -12.43 -0.59
N ASN A 46 13.97 -12.54 0.72
CA ASN A 46 13.19 -11.64 1.56
C ASN A 46 13.77 -10.22 1.67
N THR A 47 15.10 -10.04 1.72
CA THR A 47 15.73 -8.72 1.83
C THR A 47 15.60 -7.90 0.56
N LEU A 48 15.76 -8.53 -0.62
CA LEU A 48 15.58 -7.83 -1.89
C LEU A 48 14.11 -7.41 -2.07
N ARG A 49 13.16 -8.31 -1.82
CA ARG A 49 11.73 -7.99 -1.88
C ARG A 49 11.37 -6.90 -0.89
N LEU A 50 11.90 -6.96 0.33
CA LEU A 50 11.71 -5.92 1.34
C LEU A 50 12.25 -4.58 0.85
N ALA A 51 13.48 -4.55 0.34
CA ALA A 51 14.08 -3.33 -0.21
C ALA A 51 13.23 -2.74 -1.34
N VAL A 52 12.63 -3.58 -2.20
CA VAL A 52 11.76 -3.11 -3.28
C VAL A 52 10.46 -2.53 -2.73
N VAL A 53 9.68 -3.28 -1.95
CA VAL A 53 8.36 -2.80 -1.48
C VAL A 53 8.45 -1.62 -0.53
N SER A 54 9.57 -1.50 0.20
CA SER A 54 9.82 -0.39 1.13
C SER A 54 10.53 0.81 0.47
N CYS A 55 10.71 0.82 -0.85
CA CYS A 55 11.47 1.84 -1.57
C CYS A 55 12.86 2.08 -0.95
N LEU A 56 13.75 1.10 -1.08
CA LEU A 56 15.09 1.09 -0.49
C LEU A 56 15.09 1.32 1.04
N PHE A 57 14.16 0.66 1.76
CA PHE A 57 14.00 0.72 3.22
C PHE A 57 13.40 2.02 3.78
N LEU A 58 12.93 2.95 2.95
CA LEU A 58 12.19 4.14 3.39
C LEU A 58 10.93 3.78 4.18
N GLY A 59 10.17 2.78 3.71
CA GLY A 59 8.99 2.25 4.39
C GLY A 59 9.30 1.54 5.72
N CYS A 60 10.57 1.28 6.03
CA CYS A 60 10.98 0.77 7.35
C CYS A 60 11.19 1.88 8.39
N SER A 61 10.92 3.14 8.05
CA SER A 61 11.02 4.25 8.99
C SER A 61 10.09 4.04 10.20
N PRO A 62 10.60 4.19 11.44
CA PRO A 62 9.77 4.12 12.64
C PRO A 62 8.84 5.33 12.80
N PHE A 63 9.08 6.41 12.04
CA PHE A 63 8.30 7.63 12.08
C PHE A 63 7.62 7.85 10.73
N ALA A 64 6.29 7.78 10.73
CA ALA A 64 5.44 8.02 9.57
C ALA A 64 6.03 7.38 8.29
N PRO A 65 6.09 6.03 8.22
CA PRO A 65 6.70 5.32 7.09
C PRO A 65 6.15 5.83 5.77
N GLY A 66 4.90 6.27 5.77
CA GLY A 66 4.28 6.84 4.60
C GLY A 66 4.81 8.19 4.11
N THR A 67 5.07 9.09 5.05
CA THR A 67 5.71 10.38 4.74
C THR A 67 7.12 10.16 4.16
N VAL A 68 7.84 9.19 4.73
CA VAL A 68 9.21 8.86 4.30
C VAL A 68 9.21 8.10 2.96
N GLY A 69 8.24 7.22 2.74
CA GLY A 69 8.03 6.51 1.48
C GLY A 69 7.75 7.46 0.31
N THR A 70 6.89 8.46 0.53
CA THR A 70 6.60 9.53 -0.44
C THR A 70 7.88 10.26 -0.91
N LEU A 71 8.91 10.41 -0.07
CA LEU A 71 10.19 11.00 -0.47
C LEU A 71 10.91 10.20 -1.57
N GLY A 72 10.64 8.90 -1.69
CA GLY A 72 11.09 8.09 -2.83
C GLY A 72 10.52 8.60 -4.16
N GLY A 73 9.23 8.94 -4.18
CA GLY A 73 8.58 9.59 -5.33
C GLY A 73 9.18 10.97 -5.63
N VAL A 74 9.43 11.77 -4.60
CA VAL A 74 10.11 13.08 -4.72
C VAL A 74 11.50 12.91 -5.35
N ALA A 75 12.29 11.95 -4.87
CA ALA A 75 13.62 11.68 -5.38
C ALA A 75 13.60 11.24 -6.85
N ILE A 76 12.68 10.35 -7.24
CA ILE A 76 12.51 9.93 -8.64
C ILE A 76 12.14 11.13 -9.52
N ALA A 77 11.14 11.92 -9.13
CA ALA A 77 10.73 13.10 -9.89
C ALA A 77 11.88 14.12 -10.04
N TRP A 78 12.66 14.33 -8.97
CA TRP A 78 13.83 15.20 -8.99
C TRP A 78 14.91 14.70 -9.96
N LEU A 79 15.20 13.39 -9.97
CA LEU A 79 16.19 12.80 -10.88
C LEU A 79 15.75 12.87 -12.34
N LEU A 80 14.44 12.73 -12.60
CA LEU A 80 13.88 12.75 -13.96
C LEU A 80 13.57 14.16 -14.48
N ARG A 81 13.64 15.21 -13.65
CA ARG A 81 13.15 16.57 -13.98
C ARG A 81 13.73 17.21 -15.25
N HIS A 82 14.90 16.77 -15.70
CA HIS A 82 15.56 17.28 -16.91
C HIS A 82 15.40 16.37 -18.13
N GLN A 83 14.77 15.20 -17.97
CA GLN A 83 14.54 14.25 -19.06
C GLN A 83 13.33 14.69 -19.87
N GLN A 84 13.45 14.67 -21.20
CA GLN A 84 12.35 15.02 -22.11
C GLN A 84 12.00 13.83 -23.03
N PRO A 85 10.70 13.52 -23.22
CA PRO A 85 9.54 14.14 -22.59
C PRO A 85 9.35 13.67 -21.14
N TYR A 86 9.34 14.60 -20.18
CA TYR A 86 9.27 14.29 -18.74
C TYR A 86 8.06 13.43 -18.36
N LEU A 87 6.89 13.77 -18.90
CA LEU A 87 5.65 13.02 -18.67
C LEU A 87 5.80 11.53 -19.00
N LEU A 88 6.45 11.20 -20.13
CA LEU A 88 6.64 9.81 -20.54
C LEU A 88 7.46 9.04 -19.51
N TRP A 89 8.57 9.63 -19.04
CA TRP A 89 9.44 9.00 -18.05
C TRP A 89 8.73 8.79 -16.72
N ILE A 90 7.95 9.77 -16.26
CA ILE A 90 7.15 9.63 -15.03
C ILE A 90 6.11 8.52 -15.16
N VAL A 91 5.36 8.48 -16.26
CA VAL A 91 4.33 7.46 -16.50
C VAL A 91 4.95 6.07 -16.61
N VAL A 92 6.07 5.93 -17.32
CA VAL A 92 6.79 4.65 -17.44
C VAL A 92 7.30 4.19 -16.07
N CYS A 93 7.92 5.07 -15.29
CA CYS A 93 8.37 4.74 -13.95
C CYS A 93 7.21 4.34 -13.03
N ALA A 94 6.12 5.11 -13.00
CA ALA A 94 4.93 4.78 -12.21
C ALA A 94 4.33 3.42 -12.63
N LEU A 95 4.27 3.14 -13.92
CA LEU A 95 3.78 1.86 -14.44
C LEU A 95 4.67 0.69 -14.04
N ILE A 96 6.00 0.83 -14.15
CA ILE A 96 6.94 -0.21 -13.74
C ILE A 96 6.80 -0.48 -12.24
N ILE A 97 6.78 0.56 -11.42
CA ILE A 97 6.64 0.43 -9.96
C ILE A 97 5.29 -0.22 -9.62
N TYR A 98 4.21 0.14 -10.30
CA TYR A 98 2.90 -0.47 -10.13
C TYR A 98 2.93 -1.97 -10.46
N LEU A 99 3.46 -2.37 -11.62
CA LEU A 99 3.53 -3.78 -12.01
C LEU A 99 4.37 -4.61 -11.05
N VAL A 100 5.52 -4.07 -10.62
CA VAL A 100 6.40 -4.71 -9.63
C VAL A 100 5.71 -4.80 -8.27
N GLY A 101 5.18 -3.70 -7.75
CA GLY A 101 4.48 -3.63 -6.47
C GLY A 101 3.29 -4.58 -6.42
N ARG A 102 2.47 -4.59 -7.48
CA ARG A 102 1.33 -5.48 -7.62
C ARG A 102 1.73 -6.95 -7.51
N SER A 103 2.83 -7.34 -8.17
CA SER A 103 3.36 -8.70 -8.11
C SER A 103 3.91 -9.11 -6.73
N LEU A 104 4.28 -8.13 -5.91
CA LEU A 104 4.85 -8.34 -4.57
C LEU A 104 3.85 -8.12 -3.43
N GLY A 105 2.64 -7.60 -3.72
CA GLY A 105 1.64 -7.30 -2.69
C GLY A 105 1.27 -8.51 -1.84
N THR A 106 1.03 -9.67 -2.46
CA THR A 106 0.70 -10.92 -1.73
C THR A 106 1.85 -11.39 -0.84
N TRP A 107 3.10 -11.20 -1.27
CA TRP A 107 4.27 -11.50 -0.44
C TRP A 107 4.37 -10.51 0.73
N ALA A 108 4.11 -9.22 0.49
CA ALA A 108 4.17 -8.19 1.53
C ALA A 108 3.10 -8.42 2.61
N GLU A 109 1.86 -8.76 2.22
CA GLU A 109 0.79 -9.11 3.14
C GLU A 109 1.14 -10.34 3.98
N ALA A 110 1.73 -11.37 3.36
CA ALA A 110 2.19 -12.56 4.07
C ALA A 110 3.37 -12.27 5.03
N HIS A 111 4.19 -11.26 4.72
CA HIS A 111 5.37 -10.91 5.50
C HIS A 111 5.06 -10.02 6.71
N ALA A 112 4.17 -9.03 6.55
CA ALA A 112 3.93 -7.98 7.54
C ALA A 112 2.46 -7.80 7.95
N GLY A 113 1.56 -8.64 7.44
CA GLY A 113 0.12 -8.55 7.69
C GLY A 113 -0.61 -7.76 6.62
N LYS A 114 -1.95 -7.74 6.71
CA LYS A 114 -2.81 -7.01 5.76
C LYS A 114 -2.49 -5.51 5.77
N ASP A 115 -2.46 -4.89 4.58
CA ASP A 115 -2.15 -3.47 4.36
C ASP A 115 -0.86 -3.04 5.10
N PRO A 116 0.29 -3.66 4.74
CA PRO A 116 1.51 -3.55 5.53
C PRO A 116 2.13 -2.16 5.38
N GLY A 117 2.28 -1.42 6.48
CA GLY A 117 2.86 -0.07 6.47
C GLY A 117 4.33 0.03 6.00
N ILE A 118 5.02 -1.11 5.80
CA ILE A 118 6.34 -1.17 5.16
C ILE A 118 6.29 -1.09 3.64
N PHE A 119 5.13 -1.31 3.04
CA PHE A 119 4.90 -1.22 1.60
C PHE A 119 4.55 0.24 1.31
N VAL A 120 5.44 0.93 0.59
CA VAL A 120 5.30 2.37 0.31
C VAL A 120 5.35 2.67 -1.21
N LEU A 121 5.22 1.63 -2.04
CA LEU A 121 5.21 1.80 -3.49
C LEU A 121 3.94 2.48 -3.99
N ASP A 122 2.83 2.26 -3.31
CA ASP A 122 1.57 3.00 -3.44
C ASP A 122 1.80 4.51 -3.36
N GLU A 123 2.51 4.97 -2.34
CA GLU A 123 2.77 6.39 -2.13
C GLU A 123 3.72 6.98 -3.16
N VAL A 124 4.75 6.21 -3.53
CA VAL A 124 5.68 6.59 -4.60
C VAL A 124 4.90 6.79 -5.90
N ILE A 125 4.00 5.87 -6.26
CA ILE A 125 3.19 5.96 -7.47
C ILE A 125 2.22 7.15 -7.39
N GLY A 126 1.49 7.29 -6.29
CA GLY A 126 0.53 8.39 -6.10
C GLY A 126 1.18 9.77 -6.21
N TYR A 127 2.38 9.93 -5.63
CA TYR A 127 3.17 11.15 -5.79
C TYR A 127 3.61 11.38 -7.24
N LEU A 128 4.14 10.35 -7.92
CA LEU A 128 4.58 10.45 -9.32
C LEU A 128 3.42 10.87 -10.24
N ILE A 129 2.22 10.32 -10.03
CA ILE A 129 1.02 10.73 -10.76
C ILE A 129 0.69 12.20 -10.49
N THR A 130 0.73 12.64 -9.22
CA THR A 130 0.43 14.02 -8.83
C THR A 130 1.33 15.03 -9.55
N VAL A 131 2.61 14.69 -9.76
CA VAL A 131 3.61 15.58 -10.39
C VAL A 131 3.78 15.34 -11.90
N ALA A 132 3.01 14.45 -12.52
CA ALA A 132 3.27 13.98 -13.89
C ALA A 132 3.26 15.08 -14.96
N TRP A 133 2.40 16.09 -14.83
CA TRP A 133 2.20 17.15 -15.84
C TRP A 133 3.00 18.44 -15.56
N THR A 134 3.99 18.42 -14.67
CA THR A 134 4.74 19.65 -14.33
C THR A 134 5.88 19.96 -15.29
N GLY A 135 6.34 18.99 -16.09
CA GLY A 135 7.33 19.15 -17.16
C GLY A 135 8.79 19.20 -16.69
N ALA A 136 9.15 20.09 -15.77
CA ALA A 136 10.49 20.15 -15.19
C ALA A 136 10.41 20.73 -13.77
N PRO A 137 9.87 19.99 -12.79
CA PRO A 137 9.46 20.56 -11.51
C PRO A 137 10.61 21.25 -10.76
N SER A 138 10.36 22.49 -10.31
CA SER A 138 11.24 23.18 -9.36
C SER A 138 11.12 22.59 -7.94
N PRO A 139 12.03 22.92 -7.00
CA PRO A 139 11.89 22.50 -5.60
C PRO A 139 10.54 22.90 -5.00
N LEU A 140 10.05 24.11 -5.31
CA LEU A 140 8.74 24.56 -4.84
C LEU A 140 7.61 23.68 -5.41
N THR A 141 7.66 23.34 -6.69
CA THR A 141 6.68 22.45 -7.31
C THR A 141 6.66 21.07 -6.66
N LEU A 142 7.82 20.50 -6.35
CA LEU A 142 7.91 19.21 -5.65
C LEU A 142 7.31 19.26 -4.25
N ILE A 143 7.55 20.35 -3.52
CA ILE A 143 7.00 20.57 -2.17
C ILE A 143 5.48 20.74 -2.23
N VAL A 144 4.97 21.55 -3.16
CA VAL A 144 3.52 21.72 -3.35
C VAL A 144 2.87 20.39 -3.71
N ALA A 145 3.43 19.66 -4.68
CA ALA A 145 2.92 18.34 -5.07
C ALA A 145 2.91 17.36 -3.90
N PHE A 146 3.91 17.42 -3.01
CA PHE A 146 3.98 16.57 -1.82
C PHE A 146 2.79 16.79 -0.91
N PHE A 147 2.51 18.05 -0.54
CA PHE A 147 1.38 18.35 0.33
C PHE A 147 0.03 18.09 -0.34
N VAL A 148 -0.08 18.36 -1.64
CA VAL A 148 -1.29 18.06 -2.43
C VAL A 148 -1.57 16.56 -2.43
N PHE A 149 -0.58 15.73 -2.76
CA PHE A 149 -0.71 14.28 -2.77
C PHE A 149 -1.11 13.77 -1.38
N ARG A 150 -0.34 14.14 -0.33
CA ARG A 150 -0.60 13.69 1.04
C ARG A 150 -1.98 14.13 1.54
N PHE A 151 -2.46 15.30 1.14
CA PHE A 151 -3.82 15.72 1.46
C PHE A 151 -4.85 14.75 0.88
N PHE A 152 -4.76 14.39 -0.41
CA PHE A 152 -5.72 13.49 -1.03
C PHE A 152 -5.59 12.04 -0.56
N ASP A 153 -4.38 11.57 -0.34
CA ASP A 153 -4.12 10.24 0.24
C ASP A 153 -4.69 10.13 1.66
N ILE A 154 -4.46 11.11 2.55
CA ILE A 154 -5.02 11.08 3.90
C ILE A 154 -6.54 11.26 3.90
N PHE A 155 -7.07 12.15 3.05
CA PHE A 155 -8.49 12.42 2.97
C PHE A 155 -9.29 11.25 2.36
N LYS A 156 -8.67 10.54 1.41
CA LYS A 156 -9.26 9.51 0.54
C LYS A 156 -10.60 9.94 -0.05
N PRO A 157 -10.61 10.58 -1.24
CA PRO A 157 -11.87 10.92 -1.90
C PRO A 157 -12.73 9.67 -2.20
N PRO A 158 -14.04 9.81 -2.45
CA PRO A 158 -14.95 8.67 -2.53
C PRO A 158 -14.54 7.56 -3.51
N LEU A 159 -13.87 7.90 -4.61
CA LEU A 159 -13.36 6.91 -5.56
C LEU A 159 -12.15 6.15 -5.00
N ALA A 160 -11.22 6.81 -4.30
CA ALA A 160 -10.08 6.16 -3.65
C ALA A 160 -10.55 5.15 -2.59
N ARG A 161 -11.53 5.53 -1.75
CA ARG A 161 -12.15 4.62 -0.75
C ARG A 161 -12.82 3.39 -1.35
N ARG A 162 -13.27 3.47 -2.61
CA ARG A 162 -13.84 2.30 -3.30
C ARG A 162 -12.74 1.33 -3.71
N MET A 163 -11.53 1.81 -4.00
CA MET A 163 -10.40 0.98 -4.42
C MET A 163 -9.87 0.12 -3.26
N GLU A 164 -9.95 0.59 -2.01
CA GLU A 164 -9.59 -0.18 -0.81
C GLU A 164 -10.38 -1.50 -0.65
N LYS A 165 -11.49 -1.67 -1.38
CA LYS A 165 -12.28 -2.91 -1.38
C LYS A 165 -11.73 -3.98 -2.31
N ILE A 166 -10.79 -3.61 -3.19
CA ILE A 166 -10.08 -4.54 -4.05
C ILE A 166 -9.07 -5.27 -3.17
N GLY A 167 -8.92 -6.59 -3.34
CA GLY A 167 -7.98 -7.40 -2.56
C GLY A 167 -6.62 -7.56 -3.25
N GLY A 168 -5.62 -8.00 -2.48
CA GLY A 168 -4.27 -8.28 -2.99
C GLY A 168 -3.51 -7.02 -3.36
N GLY A 169 -2.45 -7.17 -4.17
CA GLY A 169 -1.56 -6.05 -4.52
C GLY A 169 -2.24 -4.88 -5.22
N ASP A 170 -3.35 -5.11 -5.93
CA ASP A 170 -4.15 -4.03 -6.52
C ASP A 170 -4.85 -3.19 -5.45
N GLY A 171 -5.34 -3.81 -4.39
CA GLY A 171 -5.98 -3.13 -3.26
C GLY A 171 -5.04 -2.19 -2.51
N ILE A 172 -3.78 -2.60 -2.37
CA ILE A 172 -2.73 -1.82 -1.69
C ILE A 172 -2.34 -0.58 -2.52
N LEU A 173 -2.43 -0.65 -3.85
CA LEU A 173 -1.87 0.38 -4.74
C LEU A 173 -2.92 1.38 -5.26
N LEU A 174 -4.15 0.93 -5.50
CA LEU A 174 -5.09 1.66 -6.35
C LEU A 174 -5.74 2.87 -5.68
N ASP A 175 -5.90 2.87 -4.36
CA ASP A 175 -6.43 4.03 -3.64
C ASP A 175 -5.47 5.23 -3.72
N ASP A 176 -4.17 5.01 -3.59
CA ASP A 176 -3.13 6.05 -3.75
C ASP A 176 -2.94 6.49 -5.20
N VAL A 177 -3.04 5.56 -6.15
CA VAL A 177 -3.10 5.89 -7.58
C VAL A 177 -4.25 6.87 -7.85
N VAL A 178 -5.44 6.56 -7.33
CA VAL A 178 -6.61 7.43 -7.48
C VAL A 178 -6.39 8.77 -6.77
N SER A 179 -5.89 8.77 -5.53
CA SER A 179 -5.55 9.99 -4.79
C SER A 179 -4.56 10.88 -5.55
N GLY A 180 -3.57 10.27 -6.22
CA GLY A 180 -2.63 10.97 -7.10
C GLY A 180 -3.32 11.64 -8.30
N PHE A 181 -4.28 10.97 -8.94
CA PHE A 181 -5.07 11.58 -10.01
C PHE A 181 -5.94 12.74 -9.52
N TYR A 182 -6.51 12.66 -8.31
CA TYR A 182 -7.21 13.79 -7.71
C TYR A 182 -6.27 14.99 -7.52
N GLY A 183 -5.08 14.77 -6.96
CA GLY A 183 -4.06 15.81 -6.80
C GLY A 183 -3.64 16.43 -8.13
N LEU A 184 -3.39 15.60 -9.13
CA LEU A 184 -3.05 16.05 -10.48
C LEU A 184 -4.16 16.89 -11.11
N ILE A 185 -5.37 16.35 -11.21
CA ILE A 185 -6.44 16.92 -12.03
C ILE A 185 -7.08 18.13 -11.34
N LEU A 186 -7.29 18.09 -10.03
CA LEU A 186 -8.01 19.15 -9.33
C LEU A 186 -7.11 20.29 -8.87
N VAL A 187 -5.81 20.07 -8.73
CA VAL A 187 -4.89 21.08 -8.16
C VAL A 187 -3.71 21.34 -9.08
N MET A 188 -2.86 20.35 -9.34
CA MET A 188 -1.59 20.60 -10.04
C MET A 188 -1.77 21.07 -11.48
N LEU A 189 -2.72 20.47 -12.22
CA LEU A 189 -3.02 20.85 -13.59
C LEU A 189 -3.63 22.27 -13.67
N PRO A 190 -4.69 22.62 -12.89
CA PRO A 190 -5.19 23.99 -12.84
C PRO A 190 -4.12 25.00 -12.43
N LEU A 191 -3.33 24.71 -11.39
CA LEU A 191 -2.27 25.62 -10.98
C LEU A 191 -1.26 25.83 -12.13
N ARG A 192 -0.86 24.77 -12.83
CA ARG A 192 0.09 24.86 -13.96
C ARG A 192 -0.44 25.71 -15.12
N LEU A 193 -1.75 25.67 -15.36
CA LEU A 193 -2.40 26.34 -16.50
C LEU A 193 -2.80 27.79 -16.19
N PHE A 194 -3.12 28.12 -14.95
CA PHE A 194 -3.72 29.40 -14.58
C PHE A 194 -2.88 30.25 -13.62
N VAL A 195 -1.80 29.70 -13.05
CA VAL A 195 -0.97 30.42 -12.08
C VAL A 195 0.48 30.47 -12.57
N ASP A 196 1.03 31.68 -12.64
CA ASP A 196 2.42 31.94 -12.98
C ASP A 196 3.33 31.67 -11.76
N LEU A 197 3.48 30.41 -11.39
CA LEU A 197 4.51 29.96 -10.44
C LEU A 197 5.81 29.60 -11.17
N PRO A 198 6.97 29.61 -10.49
CA PRO A 198 8.21 29.07 -11.04
C PRO A 198 8.14 27.53 -11.08
N TRP A 199 7.32 27.01 -12.01
CA TRP A 199 7.05 25.59 -12.24
C TRP A 199 8.31 24.82 -12.61
N SER A 200 9.21 25.50 -13.30
CA SER A 200 10.46 24.95 -13.77
C SER A 200 11.63 25.90 -13.50
N LEU A 201 12.77 25.31 -13.16
CA LEU A 201 14.04 26.01 -13.25
C LEU A 201 14.31 26.25 -14.74
N SER A 202 13.82 27.35 -15.29
CA SER A 202 14.10 27.72 -16.69
C SER A 202 15.59 28.04 -16.81
N PRO A 203 16.38 27.34 -17.65
CA PRO A 203 17.66 27.88 -18.10
C PRO A 203 17.34 28.91 -19.18
N GLY A 204 17.13 30.17 -18.77
CA GLY A 204 16.96 31.29 -19.68
C GLY A 204 15.62 32.00 -19.54
N GLY A 205 15.61 33.06 -18.73
CA GLY A 205 14.85 34.25 -19.09
C GLY A 205 15.60 34.91 -20.25
N GLY A 206 14.98 34.93 -21.42
CA GLY A 206 15.56 35.45 -22.65
C GLY A 206 14.48 35.50 -23.72
N GLY A 207 13.60 36.47 -23.58
CA GLY A 207 12.56 36.86 -24.53
C GLY A 207 12.15 38.29 -24.22
#